data_AF-A0AA38GAU8-F1
#
_entry.id   AF-A0AA38GAU8-F1
#
_cell.length_a   1.000
_cell.length_b   1.000
_cell.length_c   1.000
_cell.angle_alpha   90.00
_cell.angle_beta   90.00
_cell.angle_gamma   90.00
#
_symmetry.space_group_name_H-M   'P 1'
#
loop_
_entity.id
_entity.type
_entity.pdbx_description
1 polymer ?
#
loop_
_entity_poly.entity_id
_entity_poly.type
_entity_poly.pdbx_seq_one_letter_code
_entity_poly.pdbx_strand_id
1 'polypeptide(L)'
;DATLIMKSLDGPLAPPHWHGALDLPAYRLGRGPALLNFNYQSNHTIAPIRNVFGLIKGSEEPDRYVLLGNHRDAWTFGAGDPNGGTATLLELAERLGKLLKEGWNPKRSILLCNWDAEEYALIGSTEWVEENYDLLFSSAVAYLNVDEAVKGPGFAAKATPQLDDLIQEIAKEVEDTDNPGKTIYESLVSNSSVNIERLGGGGSDYAAFIQHSGIPSTDFTFGKGFPVYHSLYDNYMWMAEFGDPLFHRHVSMGTMWGLAVLKLADATLLPFNYSTYADNLHTYVNVLETQLNAVEAPARVTTVPLHKSIAKLRKSAIHITKSAKEAKVNLKLRRCLNDRLVMAERAFTDSQGLPRNPWYKHM
;
A
#
# COMPACT_ATOMS: atom_id res chain seq x y z
N ASP A 1 10.16 30.95 -9.51
CA ASP A 1 11.60 30.71 -9.75
C ASP A 1 11.90 29.86 -10.98
N ALA A 2 11.38 28.63 -11.09
CA ALA A 2 11.66 27.75 -12.23
C ALA A 2 11.48 28.43 -13.60
N THR A 3 10.41 29.20 -13.81
CA THR A 3 10.22 29.97 -15.05
C THR A 3 11.40 30.89 -15.39
N LEU A 4 11.98 31.59 -14.41
CA LEU A 4 13.10 32.50 -14.63
C LEU A 4 14.37 31.71 -15.01
N ILE A 5 14.63 30.61 -14.31
CA ILE A 5 15.76 29.72 -14.60
C ILE A 5 15.61 29.14 -16.00
N MET A 6 14.45 28.58 -16.32
CA MET A 6 14.19 27.95 -17.62
C MET A 6 14.20 28.95 -18.78
N LYS A 7 13.74 30.20 -18.58
CA LYS A 7 13.88 31.29 -19.57
C LYS A 7 15.34 31.61 -19.91
N SER A 8 16.26 31.33 -18.99
CA SER A 8 17.68 31.62 -19.18
C SER A 8 18.45 30.50 -19.89
N LEU A 9 17.82 29.35 -20.14
CA LEU A 9 18.42 28.26 -20.90
C LEU A 9 18.47 28.59 -22.40
N ASP A 10 19.53 28.17 -23.07
CA ASP A 10 19.71 28.33 -24.52
C ASP A 10 20.02 26.97 -25.17
N GLY A 11 20.54 26.93 -26.39
CA GLY A 11 20.87 25.70 -27.10
C GLY A 11 19.64 25.05 -27.75
N PRO A 12 19.69 23.73 -28.00
CA PRO A 12 18.67 23.05 -28.79
C PRO A 12 17.32 23.07 -28.08
N LEU A 13 16.25 23.10 -28.88
CA LEU A 13 14.89 22.91 -28.39
C LEU A 13 14.77 21.53 -27.75
N ALA A 14 14.12 21.49 -26.60
CA ALA A 14 13.72 20.24 -26.01
C ALA A 14 12.70 19.53 -26.93
N PRO A 15 12.73 18.18 -27.01
CA PRO A 15 11.68 17.43 -27.68
C PRO A 15 10.29 17.79 -27.11
N PRO A 16 9.20 17.78 -27.91
CA PRO A 16 7.88 18.19 -27.45
C PRO A 16 7.39 17.46 -26.19
N HIS A 17 7.72 16.17 -26.05
CA HIS A 17 7.32 15.37 -24.88
C HIS A 17 8.06 15.74 -23.58
N TRP A 18 9.04 16.65 -23.62
CA TRP A 18 9.75 17.20 -22.45
C TRP A 18 9.22 18.58 -22.05
N HIS A 19 8.27 19.14 -22.81
CA HIS A 19 7.74 20.47 -22.54
C HIS A 19 6.79 20.41 -21.34
N GLY A 20 6.97 21.34 -20.41
CA GLY A 20 6.05 21.56 -19.30
C GLY A 20 4.97 22.60 -19.63
N ALA A 21 4.31 23.11 -18.59
CA ALA A 21 3.24 24.12 -18.70
C ALA A 21 3.66 25.54 -18.24
N LEU A 22 4.96 25.77 -18.01
CA LEU A 22 5.48 27.12 -17.74
C LEU A 22 5.33 28.01 -18.98
N ASP A 23 4.98 29.28 -18.76
CA ASP A 23 4.90 30.32 -19.78
C ASP A 23 6.32 30.74 -20.24
N LEU A 24 6.82 29.99 -21.23
CA LEU A 24 8.14 30.11 -21.83
C LEU A 24 8.03 30.26 -23.35
N PRO A 25 8.87 31.08 -23.99
CA PRO A 25 8.91 31.16 -25.45
C PRO A 25 9.40 29.84 -26.08
N ALA A 26 10.25 29.10 -25.37
CA ALA A 26 10.72 27.77 -25.77
C ALA A 26 11.30 27.01 -24.57
N TYR A 27 11.13 25.70 -24.54
CA TYR A 27 11.90 24.80 -23.67
C TYR A 27 13.22 24.45 -24.35
N ARG A 28 14.34 24.71 -23.68
CA ARG A 28 15.69 24.48 -24.22
C ARG A 28 16.54 23.66 -23.25
N LEU A 29 17.55 22.96 -23.77
CA LEU A 29 18.36 21.99 -23.01
C LEU A 29 19.82 22.41 -22.80
N GLY A 30 20.23 23.53 -23.36
CA GLY A 30 21.61 23.97 -23.38
C GLY A 30 21.90 25.09 -22.38
N ARG A 31 23.20 25.33 -22.22
CA ARG A 31 23.73 26.43 -21.42
C ARG A 31 23.35 27.76 -22.06
N GLY A 32 22.63 28.59 -21.32
CA GLY A 32 22.43 29.99 -21.70
C GLY A 32 23.37 30.95 -20.97
N PRO A 33 23.14 32.26 -21.11
CA PRO A 33 24.06 33.29 -20.62
C PRO A 33 24.04 33.48 -19.09
N ALA A 34 23.02 32.97 -18.41
CA ALA A 34 22.90 33.11 -16.96
C ALA A 34 23.81 32.13 -16.20
N LEU A 35 24.31 32.58 -15.05
CA LEU A 35 25.00 31.75 -14.07
C LEU A 35 24.06 31.53 -12.88
N LEU A 36 23.71 30.26 -12.62
CA LEU A 36 22.98 29.87 -11.43
C LEU A 36 23.97 29.64 -10.29
N ASN A 37 23.89 30.44 -9.24
CA ASN A 37 24.62 30.18 -7.99
C ASN A 37 23.68 29.47 -7.01
N PHE A 38 23.98 28.22 -6.68
CA PHE A 38 23.22 27.42 -5.73
C PHE A 38 24.01 27.29 -4.43
N ASN A 39 23.46 27.82 -3.34
CA ASN A 39 24.01 27.66 -2.00
C ASN A 39 23.04 26.83 -1.17
N TYR A 40 23.53 25.71 -0.64
CA TYR A 40 22.76 24.80 0.20
C TYR A 40 23.54 24.55 1.48
N GLN A 41 22.89 24.80 2.61
CA GLN A 41 23.41 24.54 3.93
C GLN A 41 22.37 23.70 4.67
N SER A 42 22.72 22.46 4.98
CA SER A 42 21.90 21.56 5.80
C SER A 42 22.64 21.18 7.06
N ASN A 43 21.87 20.76 8.06
CA ASN A 43 22.40 20.19 9.29
C ASN A 43 21.79 18.80 9.49
N HIS A 44 22.62 17.77 9.45
CA HIS A 44 22.18 16.41 9.71
C HIS A 44 22.30 16.15 11.21
N THR A 45 21.19 15.82 11.85
CA THR A 45 21.12 15.65 13.31
C THR A 45 20.45 14.33 13.66
N ILE A 46 20.85 13.76 14.78
CA ILE A 46 20.15 12.61 15.38
C ILE A 46 19.06 13.18 16.29
N ALA A 47 17.81 12.80 16.03
CA ALA A 47 16.67 13.22 16.82
C ALA A 47 15.84 11.99 17.24
N PRO A 48 15.22 12.01 18.44
CA PRO A 48 14.29 10.95 18.84
C PRO A 48 12.99 11.04 18.03
N ILE A 49 12.50 9.88 17.59
CA ILE A 49 11.18 9.73 16.95
C ILE A 49 10.24 8.92 17.86
N ARG A 50 8.93 9.00 17.65
CA ARG A 50 7.90 8.37 18.49
C ARG A 50 6.76 7.78 17.68
N ASN A 51 6.84 6.46 17.49
CA ASN A 51 5.72 5.65 17.05
C ASN A 51 4.71 5.44 18.21
N VAL A 52 3.42 5.43 17.89
CA VAL A 52 2.33 5.21 18.87
C VAL A 52 1.53 3.97 18.46
N PHE A 53 1.24 3.10 19.42
CA PHE A 53 0.52 1.85 19.18
C PHE A 53 -0.74 1.72 20.03
N GLY A 54 -1.80 1.21 19.43
CA GLY A 54 -3.03 0.79 20.12
C GLY A 54 -3.33 -0.68 19.84
N LEU A 55 -3.46 -1.49 20.89
CA LEU A 55 -3.72 -2.93 20.77
C LEU A 55 -5.14 -3.27 21.21
N ILE A 56 -5.91 -3.87 20.31
CA ILE A 56 -7.14 -4.61 20.64
C ILE A 56 -6.78 -6.09 20.63
N LYS A 57 -6.79 -6.73 21.79
CA LYS A 57 -6.38 -8.14 21.93
C LYS A 57 -7.45 -9.07 21.38
N GLY A 58 -7.05 -10.01 20.53
CA GLY A 58 -7.93 -11.05 19.99
C GLY A 58 -8.39 -12.08 21.03
N SER A 59 -9.54 -12.69 20.78
CA SER A 59 -10.19 -13.67 21.66
C SER A 59 -9.81 -15.13 21.38
N GLU A 60 -9.55 -15.49 20.12
CA GLU A 60 -9.23 -16.87 19.70
C GLU A 60 -7.75 -17.03 19.32
N GLU A 61 -7.20 -16.08 18.58
CA GLU A 61 -5.83 -16.06 18.06
C GLU A 61 -5.14 -14.73 18.48
N PRO A 62 -4.93 -14.47 19.78
CA PRO A 62 -4.33 -13.21 20.27
C PRO A 62 -2.90 -12.98 19.78
N ASP A 63 -2.24 -14.03 19.28
CA ASP A 63 -0.89 -14.04 18.73
C ASP A 63 -0.87 -13.85 17.20
N ARG A 64 -2.00 -13.45 16.59
CA ARG A 64 -2.09 -13.07 15.18
C ARG A 64 -2.51 -11.61 15.11
N TYR A 65 -1.80 -10.81 14.33
CA TYR A 65 -2.01 -9.37 14.26
C TYR A 65 -2.48 -8.94 12.88
N VAL A 66 -3.61 -8.24 12.81
CA VAL A 66 -3.98 -7.40 11.68
C VAL A 66 -3.55 -5.98 12.02
N LEU A 67 -2.65 -5.41 11.22
CA LEU A 67 -2.06 -4.11 11.48
C LEU A 67 -2.75 -3.05 10.62
N LEU A 68 -3.04 -1.89 11.20
CA LEU A 68 -3.46 -0.69 10.50
C LEU A 68 -2.40 0.37 10.74
N GLY A 69 -1.92 1.03 9.69
CA GLY A 69 -0.85 2.01 9.81
C GLY A 69 -1.09 3.28 9.01
N ASN A 70 -0.56 4.38 9.56
CA ASN A 70 -0.54 5.73 8.99
C ASN A 70 0.59 6.51 9.70
N HIS A 71 1.42 7.27 8.99
CA HIS A 71 2.38 8.16 9.65
C HIS A 71 1.73 9.46 10.14
N ARG A 72 2.42 10.19 11.01
CA ARG A 72 1.93 11.40 11.68
C ARG A 72 2.77 12.63 11.38
N ASP A 73 4.05 12.45 11.15
CA ASP A 73 4.93 13.56 10.80
C ASP A 73 4.57 14.09 9.41
N ALA A 74 4.70 15.39 9.24
CA ALA A 74 4.45 16.08 7.98
C ALA A 74 5.56 17.12 7.76
N TRP A 75 5.85 17.46 6.51
CA TRP A 75 6.77 18.57 6.22
C TRP A 75 6.33 19.91 6.80
N THR A 76 5.02 20.18 6.80
CA THR A 76 4.45 21.45 7.28
C THR A 76 3.21 21.22 8.16
N PHE A 77 2.00 21.49 7.66
CA PHE A 77 0.75 21.20 8.35
C PHE A 77 0.19 19.83 7.98
N GLY A 78 0.30 19.45 6.70
CA GLY A 78 0.05 18.08 6.25
C GLY A 78 -1.40 17.62 6.37
N ALA A 79 -2.35 18.41 5.87
CA ALA A 79 -3.77 18.06 5.99
C ALA A 79 -4.17 16.90 5.07
N GLY A 80 -3.59 16.82 3.87
CA GLY A 80 -3.63 15.65 3.00
C GLY A 80 -2.61 14.60 3.45
N ASP A 81 -1.34 14.99 3.48
CA ASP A 81 -0.21 14.14 3.83
C ASP A 81 0.35 14.50 5.22
N PRO A 82 0.12 13.70 6.29
CA PRO A 82 -0.68 12.46 6.34
C PRO A 82 -1.96 12.60 7.17
N ASN A 83 -2.29 13.80 7.67
CA ASN A 83 -3.28 13.94 8.73
C ASN A 83 -4.71 13.56 8.30
N GLY A 84 -5.00 13.47 7.00
CA GLY A 84 -6.22 12.85 6.49
C GLY A 84 -6.33 11.38 6.91
N GLY A 85 -5.26 10.60 6.72
CA GLY A 85 -5.18 9.22 7.21
C GLY A 85 -5.10 9.14 8.73
N THR A 86 -4.40 10.07 9.40
CA THR A 86 -4.36 10.09 10.88
C THR A 86 -5.76 10.29 11.46
N ALA A 87 -6.54 11.22 10.91
CA ALA A 87 -7.92 11.45 11.31
C ALA A 87 -8.79 10.20 11.08
N THR A 88 -8.63 9.52 9.94
CA THR A 88 -9.34 8.26 9.67
C THR A 88 -8.93 7.14 10.64
N LEU A 89 -7.65 7.01 10.98
CA LEU A 89 -7.16 6.00 11.93
C LEU A 89 -7.73 6.22 13.33
N LEU A 90 -7.77 7.47 13.79
CA LEU A 90 -8.34 7.85 15.10
C LEU A 90 -9.86 7.58 15.16
N GLU A 91 -10.59 7.92 14.10
CA GLU A 91 -12.02 7.63 13.99
C GLU A 91 -12.26 6.11 14.03
N LEU A 92 -11.47 5.32 13.29
CA LEU A 92 -11.56 3.86 13.35
C LEU A 92 -11.27 3.32 14.75
N ALA A 93 -10.27 3.84 15.44
CA ALA A 93 -9.97 3.45 16.82
C ALA A 93 -11.19 3.69 17.74
N GLU A 94 -11.87 4.83 17.60
CA GLU A 94 -13.09 5.12 18.36
C GLU A 94 -14.23 4.16 18.01
N ARG A 95 -14.45 3.87 16.72
CA ARG A 95 -15.52 2.96 16.27
C ARG A 95 -15.30 1.52 16.69
N LEU A 96 -14.08 1.00 16.55
CA LEU A 96 -13.71 -0.32 17.08
C LEU A 96 -13.88 -0.36 18.60
N GLY A 97 -13.51 0.72 19.30
CA GLY A 97 -13.75 0.87 20.74
C GLY A 97 -15.23 0.83 21.14
N LYS A 98 -16.13 1.38 20.33
CA LYS A 98 -17.59 1.28 20.52
C LYS A 98 -18.08 -0.15 20.32
N LEU A 99 -17.66 -0.82 19.23
CA LEU A 99 -18.01 -2.22 18.98
C LEU A 99 -17.59 -3.13 20.14
N LEU A 100 -16.40 -2.93 20.70
CA LEU A 100 -15.93 -3.67 21.87
C LEU A 100 -16.86 -3.49 23.09
N LYS A 101 -17.35 -2.27 23.33
CA LYS A 101 -18.29 -1.99 24.43
C LYS A 101 -19.67 -2.61 24.18
N GLU A 102 -20.06 -2.81 22.93
CA GLU A 102 -21.29 -3.50 22.52
C GLU A 102 -21.16 -5.03 22.51
N GLY A 103 -19.98 -5.57 22.84
CA GLY A 103 -19.75 -7.00 23.01
C GLY A 103 -19.13 -7.70 21.81
N TRP A 104 -18.81 -6.97 20.73
CA TRP A 104 -17.93 -7.50 19.69
C TRP A 104 -16.54 -7.75 20.28
N ASN A 105 -15.89 -8.83 19.86
CA ASN A 105 -14.53 -9.15 20.28
C ASN A 105 -13.82 -9.86 19.11
N PRO A 106 -12.76 -9.27 18.54
CA PRO A 106 -12.16 -9.84 17.35
C PRO A 106 -11.51 -11.19 17.64
N LYS A 107 -11.45 -12.08 16.65
CA LYS A 107 -10.75 -13.37 16.82
C LYS A 107 -9.24 -13.16 16.91
N ARG A 108 -8.71 -12.26 16.07
CA ARG A 108 -7.28 -11.90 16.01
C ARG A 108 -7.04 -10.55 16.67
N SER A 109 -5.82 -10.32 17.11
CA SER A 109 -5.43 -9.01 17.62
C SER A 109 -5.39 -7.98 16.49
N ILE A 110 -5.78 -6.75 16.79
CA ILE A 110 -5.70 -5.60 15.90
C ILE A 110 -4.68 -4.64 16.49
N LEU A 111 -3.68 -4.25 15.70
CA LEU A 111 -2.66 -3.31 16.09
C LEU A 111 -2.78 -2.04 15.25
N LEU A 112 -3.18 -0.94 15.89
CA LEU A 112 -3.21 0.40 15.32
C LEU A 112 -1.81 0.99 15.48
N CYS A 113 -1.21 1.43 14.39
CA CYS A 113 0.16 1.95 14.34
C CYS A 113 0.14 3.36 13.78
N ASN A 114 0.68 4.31 14.54
CA ASN A 114 0.86 5.68 14.08
C ASN A 114 2.36 6.00 14.03
N TRP A 115 2.91 6.03 12.82
CA TRP A 115 4.34 6.12 12.55
C TRP A 115 4.86 7.55 12.62
N ASP A 116 6.16 7.70 12.84
CA ASP A 116 6.85 8.98 12.91
C ASP A 116 8.10 8.94 12.02
N ALA A 117 8.55 10.08 11.54
CA ALA A 117 9.66 10.21 10.60
C ALA A 117 9.51 9.40 9.29
N GLU A 118 8.28 9.27 8.77
CA GLU A 118 8.04 8.71 7.44
C GLU A 118 8.61 9.62 6.35
N GLU A 119 8.43 10.93 6.50
CA GLU A 119 8.85 11.93 5.51
C GLU A 119 10.38 11.99 5.35
N TYR A 120 11.07 11.44 6.35
CA TYR A 120 12.52 11.28 6.39
C TYR A 120 12.97 9.90 5.89
N ALA A 121 12.18 9.26 5.03
CA ALA A 121 12.39 7.95 4.41
C ALA A 121 11.95 6.74 5.26
N LEU A 122 10.68 6.75 5.68
CA LEU A 122 9.98 5.61 6.30
C LEU A 122 10.63 5.17 7.63
N ILE A 123 11.33 6.06 8.33
CA ILE A 123 12.23 5.66 9.43
C ILE A 123 11.45 4.96 10.54
N GLY A 124 10.34 5.54 11.00
CA GLY A 124 9.59 4.97 12.13
C GLY A 124 9.07 3.57 11.88
N SER A 125 8.41 3.34 10.74
CA SER A 125 7.90 2.01 10.39
C SER A 125 9.02 1.01 10.08
N THR A 126 10.07 1.46 9.39
CA THR A 126 11.22 0.62 9.03
C THR A 126 11.97 0.12 10.25
N GLU A 127 12.40 1.02 11.13
CA GLU A 127 13.13 0.66 12.35
C GLU A 127 12.30 -0.26 13.24
N TRP A 128 10.98 -0.03 13.33
CA TRP A 128 10.10 -0.90 14.10
C TRP A 128 9.95 -2.30 13.49
N VAL A 129 9.86 -2.41 12.16
CA VAL A 129 9.81 -3.70 11.46
C VAL A 129 11.13 -4.46 11.64
N GLU A 130 12.27 -3.78 11.59
CA GLU A 130 13.58 -4.38 11.82
C GLU A 130 13.74 -4.87 13.26
N GLU A 131 13.37 -4.06 14.24
CA GLU A 131 13.42 -4.43 15.66
C GLU A 131 12.51 -5.63 15.97
N ASN A 132 11.34 -5.72 15.32
CA ASN A 132 10.31 -6.71 15.61
C ASN A 132 10.21 -7.82 14.54
N TYR A 133 11.24 -8.00 13.72
CA TYR A 133 11.20 -8.88 12.54
C TYR A 133 10.68 -10.30 12.87
N ASP A 134 11.26 -10.98 13.86
CA ASP A 134 10.88 -12.37 14.19
C ASP A 134 9.42 -12.50 14.65
N LEU A 135 8.95 -11.51 15.43
CA LEU A 135 7.56 -11.44 15.86
C LEU A 135 6.66 -11.24 14.64
N LEU A 136 6.91 -10.24 13.82
CA LEU A 136 6.09 -9.90 12.66
C LEU A 136 6.10 -10.99 11.59
N PHE A 137 7.26 -11.62 11.37
CA PHE A 137 7.41 -12.74 10.45
C PHE A 137 6.47 -13.89 10.84
N SER A 138 6.38 -14.23 12.13
CA SER A 138 5.59 -15.35 12.64
C SER A 138 4.12 -15.05 12.93
N SER A 139 3.76 -13.78 13.15
CA SER A 139 2.44 -13.40 13.70
C SER A 139 1.63 -12.39 12.89
N ALA A 140 2.25 -11.58 12.03
CA ALA A 140 1.53 -10.56 11.26
C ALA A 140 0.72 -11.20 10.13
N VAL A 141 -0.60 -10.99 10.15
CA VAL A 141 -1.53 -11.47 9.14
C VAL A 141 -1.45 -10.61 7.89
N ALA A 142 -1.64 -9.30 8.06
CA ALA A 142 -1.56 -8.30 7.01
C ALA A 142 -1.32 -6.91 7.60
N TYR A 143 -0.77 -6.00 6.79
CA TYR A 143 -0.60 -4.58 7.10
C TYR A 143 -1.48 -3.74 6.16
N LEU A 144 -2.37 -2.93 6.74
CA LEU A 144 -3.32 -2.11 6.00
C LEU A 144 -2.91 -0.64 6.12
N ASN A 145 -2.30 -0.09 5.07
CA ASN A 145 -1.85 1.29 5.02
C ASN A 145 -2.96 2.24 4.55
N VAL A 146 -3.13 3.34 5.26
CA VAL A 146 -3.81 4.54 4.74
C VAL A 146 -2.98 5.73 5.16
N ASP A 147 -2.21 6.24 4.22
CA ASP A 147 -1.38 7.42 4.39
C ASP A 147 -2.22 8.67 4.10
N GLU A 148 -2.18 9.14 2.87
CA GLU A 148 -3.05 10.19 2.35
C GLU A 148 -4.45 9.60 2.09
N ALA A 149 -5.35 9.66 3.07
CA ALA A 149 -6.71 9.13 2.93
C ALA A 149 -7.44 9.72 1.71
N VAL A 150 -7.31 11.03 1.50
CA VAL A 150 -7.91 11.74 0.37
C VAL A 150 -6.97 12.80 -0.18
N LYS A 151 -6.70 12.72 -1.48
CA LYS A 151 -5.98 13.69 -2.31
C LYS A 151 -6.86 14.31 -3.39
N GLY A 152 -8.06 13.77 -3.59
CA GLY A 152 -8.99 14.17 -4.63
C GLY A 152 -9.98 13.04 -4.95
N PRO A 153 -10.70 13.12 -6.07
CA PRO A 153 -11.72 12.13 -6.43
C PRO A 153 -11.11 10.83 -6.98
N GLY A 154 -11.87 9.74 -6.82
CA GLY A 154 -11.60 8.41 -7.36
C GLY A 154 -10.81 7.53 -6.39
N PHE A 155 -11.45 6.48 -5.88
CA PHE A 155 -10.77 5.49 -5.04
C PHE A 155 -9.70 4.72 -5.82
N ALA A 156 -8.56 4.49 -5.19
CA ALA A 156 -7.49 3.64 -5.68
C ALA A 156 -6.98 2.72 -4.57
N ALA A 157 -6.59 1.51 -4.96
CA ALA A 157 -5.99 0.54 -4.05
C ALA A 157 -4.73 -0.06 -4.67
N LYS A 158 -3.71 -0.22 -3.83
CA LYS A 158 -2.56 -1.08 -4.10
C LYS A 158 -2.57 -2.24 -3.12
N ALA A 159 -2.24 -3.45 -3.57
CA ALA A 159 -2.19 -4.60 -2.68
C ALA A 159 -1.31 -5.74 -3.18
N THR A 160 -0.98 -6.66 -2.28
CA THR A 160 -0.51 -7.98 -2.66
C THR A 160 -1.68 -8.83 -3.23
N PRO A 161 -1.48 -9.63 -4.30
CA PRO A 161 -2.59 -10.23 -5.07
C PRO A 161 -3.60 -11.09 -4.30
N GLN A 162 -3.19 -11.74 -3.22
CA GLN A 162 -4.07 -12.55 -2.38
C GLN A 162 -5.17 -11.73 -1.67
N LEU A 163 -5.01 -10.40 -1.58
CA LEU A 163 -5.98 -9.49 -0.97
C LEU A 163 -6.96 -8.88 -1.98
N ASP A 164 -6.76 -9.11 -3.29
CA ASP A 164 -7.59 -8.50 -4.35
C ASP A 164 -9.08 -8.81 -4.18
N ASP A 165 -9.40 -10.07 -3.87
CA ASP A 165 -10.79 -10.52 -3.71
C ASP A 165 -11.45 -9.87 -2.48
N LEU A 166 -10.70 -9.72 -1.38
CA LEU A 166 -11.17 -9.04 -0.19
C LEU A 166 -11.47 -7.57 -0.50
N ILE A 167 -10.57 -6.88 -1.20
CA ILE A 167 -10.75 -5.47 -1.59
C ILE A 167 -11.98 -5.32 -2.47
N GLN A 168 -12.16 -6.22 -3.44
CA GLN A 168 -13.34 -6.23 -4.30
C GLN A 168 -14.64 -6.51 -3.55
N GLU A 169 -14.61 -7.40 -2.54
CA GLU A 169 -15.76 -7.69 -1.69
C GLU A 169 -16.18 -6.45 -0.91
N ILE A 170 -15.25 -5.83 -0.17
CA ILE A 170 -15.57 -4.64 0.65
C ILE A 170 -15.94 -3.44 -0.22
N ALA A 171 -15.34 -3.28 -1.42
CA ALA A 171 -15.66 -2.21 -2.35
C ALA A 171 -17.10 -2.30 -2.90
N LYS A 172 -17.73 -3.49 -2.87
CA LYS A 172 -19.16 -3.67 -3.22
C LYS A 172 -20.10 -3.25 -2.09
N GLU A 173 -19.60 -3.14 -0.87
CA GLU A 173 -20.39 -2.77 0.31
C GLU A 173 -20.39 -1.25 0.56
N VAL A 174 -19.51 -0.50 -0.13
CA VAL A 174 -19.33 0.94 0.09
C VAL A 174 -19.79 1.73 -1.14
N GLU A 175 -20.65 2.72 -0.92
CA GLU A 175 -21.06 3.67 -1.95
C GLU A 175 -19.88 4.57 -2.38
N ASP A 176 -19.77 4.80 -3.67
CA ASP A 176 -18.80 5.75 -4.22
C ASP A 176 -19.35 7.18 -4.12
N THR A 177 -18.74 7.98 -3.25
CA THR A 177 -19.10 9.38 -3.03
C THR A 177 -18.87 10.26 -4.26
N ASP A 178 -17.98 9.84 -5.18
CA ASP A 178 -17.75 10.55 -6.43
C ASP A 178 -18.78 10.18 -7.52
N ASN A 179 -19.48 9.05 -7.35
CA ASN A 179 -20.45 8.53 -8.31
C ASN A 179 -21.71 8.01 -7.59
N PRO A 180 -22.62 8.91 -7.14
CA PRO A 180 -23.80 8.53 -6.36
C PRO A 180 -24.63 7.42 -7.01
N GLY A 181 -25.08 6.46 -6.20
CA GLY A 181 -25.82 5.29 -6.66
C GLY A 181 -24.95 4.16 -7.27
N LYS A 182 -23.62 4.31 -7.27
CA LYS A 182 -22.67 3.22 -7.54
C LYS A 182 -21.89 2.85 -6.30
N THR A 183 -21.40 1.63 -6.28
CA THR A 183 -20.40 1.17 -5.32
C THR A 183 -18.99 1.55 -5.77
N ILE A 184 -18.04 1.61 -4.84
CA ILE A 184 -16.62 1.79 -5.17
C ILE A 184 -16.15 0.71 -6.16
N TYR A 185 -16.64 -0.52 -6.00
CA TYR A 185 -16.32 -1.62 -6.90
C TYR A 185 -16.72 -1.30 -8.35
N GLU A 186 -17.94 -0.80 -8.58
CA GLU A 186 -18.41 -0.47 -9.94
C GLU A 186 -17.61 0.66 -10.59
N SER A 187 -17.08 1.59 -9.78
CA SER A 187 -16.20 2.66 -10.26
C SER A 187 -14.77 2.18 -10.53
N LEU A 188 -14.29 1.17 -9.81
CA LEU A 188 -12.98 0.56 -10.04
C LEU A 188 -12.93 -0.34 -11.30
N VAL A 189 -14.07 -0.83 -11.77
CA VAL A 189 -14.15 -1.69 -12.95
C VAL A 189 -13.89 -0.85 -14.21
N SER A 190 -12.75 -1.09 -14.85
CA SER A 190 -12.39 -0.54 -16.17
C SER A 190 -12.11 -1.68 -17.14
N ASN A 191 -12.70 -1.63 -18.35
CA ASN A 191 -12.56 -2.66 -19.39
C ASN A 191 -12.80 -4.10 -18.88
N SER A 192 -13.81 -4.29 -18.04
CA SER A 192 -14.18 -5.57 -17.41
C SER A 192 -13.14 -6.15 -16.42
N SER A 193 -12.20 -5.32 -15.93
CA SER A 193 -11.23 -5.70 -14.90
C SER A 193 -11.17 -4.67 -13.78
N VAL A 194 -10.95 -5.11 -12.55
CA VAL A 194 -10.76 -4.22 -11.40
C VAL A 194 -9.30 -3.78 -11.37
N ASN A 195 -9.05 -2.49 -11.37
CA ASN A 195 -7.68 -1.96 -11.31
C ASN A 195 -7.20 -1.88 -9.85
N ILE A 196 -6.54 -2.94 -9.37
CA ILE A 196 -5.77 -2.93 -8.11
C ILE A 196 -4.29 -2.94 -8.48
N GLU A 197 -3.58 -1.88 -8.10
CA GLU A 197 -2.15 -1.73 -8.36
C GLU A 197 -1.32 -2.60 -7.41
N ARG A 198 -0.02 -2.76 -7.70
CA ARG A 198 0.89 -3.59 -6.89
C ARG A 198 1.83 -2.74 -6.04
N LEU A 199 2.15 -3.22 -4.84
CA LEU A 199 3.02 -2.56 -3.87
C LEU A 199 4.51 -2.80 -4.18
N GLY A 200 4.96 -2.53 -5.41
CA GLY A 200 6.33 -2.79 -5.86
C GLY A 200 7.37 -1.72 -5.48
N GLY A 201 6.97 -0.66 -4.76
CA GLY A 201 7.84 0.47 -4.41
C GLY A 201 7.92 0.71 -2.90
N GLY A 202 8.61 1.79 -2.51
CA GLY A 202 8.72 2.26 -1.14
C GLY A 202 8.09 3.63 -0.94
N GLY A 203 6.83 3.79 -1.35
CA GLY A 203 6.16 5.09 -1.39
C GLY A 203 5.34 5.44 -0.15
N SER A 204 5.34 4.60 0.89
CA SER A 204 4.76 4.83 2.22
C SER A 204 5.17 3.67 3.14
N ASP A 205 4.73 3.66 4.39
CA ASP A 205 5.13 2.75 5.46
C ASP A 205 4.92 1.26 5.17
N TYR A 206 4.06 0.87 4.22
CA TYR A 206 3.90 -0.53 3.83
C TYR A 206 5.20 -1.17 3.31
N ALA A 207 6.17 -0.37 2.88
CA ALA A 207 7.38 -0.83 2.23
C ALA A 207 8.14 -1.87 3.09
N ALA A 208 8.41 -1.57 4.35
CA ALA A 208 9.13 -2.49 5.24
C ALA A 208 8.32 -3.77 5.51
N PHE A 209 7.00 -3.67 5.60
CA PHE A 209 6.11 -4.81 5.79
C PHE A 209 6.19 -5.79 4.62
N ILE A 210 6.01 -5.33 3.38
CA ILE A 210 6.03 -6.21 2.21
C ILE A 210 7.44 -6.49 1.69
N GLN A 211 8.23 -5.46 1.42
CA GLN A 211 9.52 -5.58 0.73
C GLN A 211 10.58 -6.25 1.60
N HIS A 212 10.61 -5.95 2.89
CA HIS A 212 11.60 -6.53 3.81
C HIS A 212 11.08 -7.80 4.50
N SER A 213 9.82 -7.79 4.92
CA SER A 213 9.27 -8.84 5.81
C SER A 213 8.27 -9.79 5.14
N GLY A 214 7.88 -9.58 3.88
CA GLY A 214 6.95 -10.46 3.17
C GLY A 214 5.54 -10.48 3.77
N ILE A 215 5.10 -9.39 4.38
CA ILE A 215 3.80 -9.24 5.02
C ILE A 215 2.77 -8.80 3.96
N PRO A 216 1.67 -9.56 3.75
CA PRO A 216 0.58 -9.15 2.88
C PRO A 216 0.14 -7.74 3.24
N SER A 217 0.07 -6.86 2.25
CA SER A 217 -0.14 -5.44 2.52
C SER A 217 -1.15 -4.82 1.57
N THR A 218 -1.81 -3.76 2.03
CA THR A 218 -2.63 -2.87 1.19
C THR A 218 -2.21 -1.42 1.39
N ASP A 219 -2.54 -0.58 0.43
CA ASP A 219 -2.52 0.87 0.52
C ASP A 219 -3.79 1.40 -0.16
N PHE A 220 -4.60 2.17 0.56
CA PHE A 220 -5.83 2.76 0.05
C PHE A 220 -5.73 4.29 0.04
N THR A 221 -6.23 4.90 -1.03
CA THR A 221 -6.33 6.36 -1.15
C THR A 221 -7.51 6.77 -2.05
N PHE A 222 -8.03 7.97 -1.87
CA PHE A 222 -8.81 8.66 -2.88
C PHE A 222 -7.94 9.68 -3.61
N GLY A 223 -7.94 9.66 -4.94
CA GLY A 223 -7.13 10.54 -5.79
C GLY A 223 -5.71 10.02 -6.05
N LYS A 224 -5.06 10.57 -7.09
CA LYS A 224 -3.72 10.14 -7.53
C LYS A 224 -2.58 11.06 -7.09
N GLY A 225 -2.90 12.30 -6.76
CA GLY A 225 -1.96 13.36 -6.39
C GLY A 225 -2.70 14.69 -6.29
N PHE A 226 -2.10 15.66 -5.61
CA PHE A 226 -2.74 16.96 -5.35
C PHE A 226 -1.73 18.11 -5.44
N PRO A 227 -2.19 19.32 -5.82
CA PRO A 227 -1.29 20.41 -6.22
C PRO A 227 -0.50 21.06 -5.08
N VAL A 228 -0.88 20.81 -3.83
CA VAL A 228 -0.26 21.44 -2.65
C VAL A 228 0.62 20.48 -1.84
N TYR A 229 0.88 19.28 -2.36
CA TYR A 229 1.73 18.25 -1.76
C TYR A 229 3.07 18.82 -1.25
N HIS A 230 3.44 18.47 0.00
CA HIS A 230 4.68 18.90 0.68
C HIS A 230 4.92 20.42 0.71
N SER A 231 3.86 21.21 0.61
CA SER A 231 3.93 22.67 0.64
C SER A 231 3.20 23.25 1.84
N LEU A 232 3.45 24.53 2.15
CA LEU A 232 2.71 25.29 3.18
C LEU A 232 1.20 25.40 2.90
N TYR A 233 0.78 25.10 1.67
CA TYR A 233 -0.62 25.11 1.27
C TYR A 233 -1.33 23.77 1.52
N ASP A 234 -0.60 22.71 1.87
CA ASP A 234 -1.21 21.50 2.40
C ASP A 234 -1.65 21.75 3.84
N ASN A 235 -2.85 22.31 3.98
CA ASN A 235 -3.44 22.70 5.25
C ASN A 235 -4.95 22.42 5.27
N TYR A 236 -5.54 22.53 6.46
CA TYR A 236 -6.95 22.20 6.68
C TYR A 236 -7.90 22.98 5.76
N MET A 237 -7.61 24.25 5.47
CA MET A 237 -8.46 25.06 4.58
C MET A 237 -8.48 24.48 3.18
N TRP A 238 -7.32 24.07 2.63
CA TRP A 238 -7.29 23.39 1.34
C TRP A 238 -8.11 22.11 1.34
N MET A 239 -7.97 21.29 2.40
CA MET A 239 -8.72 20.04 2.51
C MET A 239 -10.24 20.29 2.57
N ALA A 240 -10.68 21.20 3.43
CA ALA A 240 -12.10 21.47 3.65
C ALA A 240 -12.78 22.17 2.47
N GLU A 241 -12.04 22.96 1.68
CA GLU A 241 -12.59 23.71 0.54
C GLU A 241 -12.43 22.99 -0.81
N PHE A 242 -11.36 22.22 -0.99
CA PHE A 242 -11.00 21.65 -2.30
C PHE A 242 -10.71 20.15 -2.27
N GLY A 243 -10.01 19.66 -1.24
CA GLY A 243 -9.60 18.25 -1.15
C GLY A 243 -10.79 17.31 -0.97
N ASP A 244 -11.58 17.55 0.07
CA ASP A 244 -12.79 16.80 0.39
C ASP A 244 -13.85 17.63 1.13
N PRO A 245 -14.54 18.55 0.44
CA PRO A 245 -15.63 19.31 1.04
C PRO A 245 -16.66 18.39 1.69
N LEU A 246 -17.00 18.67 2.96
CA LEU A 246 -17.89 17.86 3.81
C LEU A 246 -17.35 16.48 4.23
N PHE A 247 -16.11 16.14 3.88
CA PHE A 247 -15.39 14.94 4.33
C PHE A 247 -16.04 13.59 3.94
N HIS A 248 -16.87 13.57 2.89
CA HIS A 248 -17.56 12.34 2.48
C HIS A 248 -16.60 11.24 2.01
N ARG A 249 -15.51 11.59 1.29
CA ARG A 249 -14.52 10.59 0.87
C ARG A 249 -13.74 10.04 2.06
N HIS A 250 -13.44 10.85 3.07
CA HIS A 250 -12.84 10.36 4.31
C HIS A 250 -13.74 9.35 5.03
N VAL A 251 -15.07 9.57 5.02
CA VAL A 251 -16.04 8.60 5.58
C VAL A 251 -16.02 7.29 4.77
N SER A 252 -16.01 7.37 3.43
CA SER A 252 -15.88 6.18 2.58
C SER A 252 -14.55 5.45 2.79
N MET A 253 -13.44 6.18 2.94
CA MET A 253 -12.12 5.61 3.26
C MET A 253 -12.14 4.88 4.61
N GLY A 254 -12.67 5.53 5.66
CA GLY A 254 -12.85 4.91 6.96
C GLY A 254 -13.71 3.65 6.89
N THR A 255 -14.76 3.65 6.07
CA THR A 255 -15.61 2.47 5.87
C THR A 255 -14.85 1.34 5.18
N MET A 256 -14.10 1.63 4.10
CA MET A 256 -13.27 0.64 3.41
C MET A 256 -12.21 0.04 4.34
N TRP A 257 -11.45 0.87 5.04
CA TRP A 257 -10.39 0.43 5.93
C TRP A 257 -10.93 -0.32 7.15
N GLY A 258 -12.08 0.13 7.70
CA GLY A 258 -12.83 -0.55 8.76
C GLY A 258 -13.34 -1.93 8.35
N LEU A 259 -13.94 -2.06 7.18
CA LEU A 259 -14.40 -3.36 6.66
C LEU A 259 -13.21 -4.31 6.42
N ALA A 260 -12.10 -3.82 5.87
CA ALA A 260 -10.89 -4.61 5.67
C ALA A 260 -10.38 -5.22 7.00
N VAL A 261 -10.25 -4.41 8.06
CA VAL A 261 -9.81 -4.92 9.36
C VAL A 261 -10.82 -5.88 9.97
N LEU A 262 -12.13 -5.57 9.93
CA LEU A 262 -13.16 -6.45 10.49
C LEU A 262 -13.17 -7.82 9.81
N LYS A 263 -13.12 -7.86 8.47
CA LYS A 263 -13.08 -9.11 7.70
C LYS A 263 -11.83 -9.92 8.04
N LEU A 264 -10.65 -9.31 8.14
CA LEU A 264 -9.41 -10.02 8.47
C LEU A 264 -9.34 -10.47 9.93
N ALA A 265 -9.81 -9.63 10.86
CA ALA A 265 -9.76 -9.90 12.30
C ALA A 265 -10.74 -11.00 12.73
N ASP A 266 -11.89 -11.11 12.06
CA ASP A 266 -12.98 -12.03 12.45
C ASP A 266 -13.07 -13.28 11.57
N ALA A 267 -12.40 -13.31 10.43
CA ALA A 267 -12.47 -14.43 9.50
C ALA A 267 -12.01 -15.74 10.16
N THR A 268 -12.85 -16.76 10.09
CA THR A 268 -12.51 -18.12 10.55
C THR A 268 -11.33 -18.69 9.75
N LEU A 269 -11.35 -18.50 8.43
CA LEU A 269 -10.21 -18.72 7.56
C LEU A 269 -9.87 -17.42 6.85
N LEU A 270 -8.59 -17.06 6.82
CA LEU A 270 -8.15 -15.82 6.17
C LEU A 270 -8.61 -15.79 4.70
N PRO A 271 -9.21 -14.68 4.23
CA PRO A 271 -9.74 -14.53 2.88
C PRO A 271 -8.63 -14.28 1.84
N PHE A 272 -7.53 -15.03 1.91
CA PHE A 272 -6.39 -14.92 1.00
C PHE A 272 -6.58 -15.85 -0.19
N ASN A 273 -6.58 -15.32 -1.42
CA ASN A 273 -6.72 -16.11 -2.63
C ASN A 273 -5.39 -16.23 -3.42
N TYR A 274 -4.64 -17.30 -3.12
CA TYR A 274 -3.41 -17.63 -3.87
C TYR A 274 -3.66 -18.23 -5.26
N SER A 275 -4.92 -18.52 -5.65
CA SER A 275 -5.23 -18.90 -7.03
C SER A 275 -5.15 -17.67 -7.94
N THR A 276 -5.75 -16.55 -7.53
CA THR A 276 -5.64 -15.24 -8.19
C THR A 276 -4.19 -14.74 -8.17
N TYR A 277 -3.44 -15.00 -7.10
CA TYR A 277 -2.00 -14.74 -7.06
C TYR A 277 -1.25 -15.49 -8.18
N ALA A 278 -1.55 -16.78 -8.37
CA ALA A 278 -0.94 -17.56 -9.44
C ALA A 278 -1.32 -17.04 -10.84
N ASP A 279 -2.53 -16.50 -11.02
CA ASP A 279 -2.93 -15.82 -12.28
C ASP A 279 -2.08 -14.56 -12.52
N ASN A 280 -1.87 -13.73 -11.49
CA ASN A 280 -1.01 -12.55 -11.58
C ASN A 280 0.44 -12.92 -11.93
N LEU A 281 1.00 -13.94 -11.27
CA LEU A 281 2.35 -14.43 -11.59
C LEU A 281 2.46 -14.91 -13.03
N HIS A 282 1.44 -15.58 -13.55
CA HIS A 282 1.43 -15.97 -14.96
C HIS A 282 1.47 -14.77 -15.90
N THR A 283 0.73 -13.70 -15.59
CA THR A 283 0.80 -12.44 -16.35
C THR A 283 2.22 -11.86 -16.34
N TYR A 284 2.91 -11.85 -15.20
CA TYR A 284 4.29 -11.35 -15.12
C TYR A 284 5.26 -12.21 -15.94
N VAL A 285 5.10 -13.53 -15.92
CA VAL A 285 5.93 -14.42 -16.74
C VAL A 285 5.68 -14.18 -18.23
N ASN A 286 4.45 -13.96 -18.66
CA ASN A 286 4.15 -13.64 -20.07
C ASN A 286 4.79 -12.31 -20.51
N VAL A 287 4.82 -11.30 -19.63
CA VAL A 287 5.54 -10.04 -19.87
C VAL A 287 7.04 -10.30 -20.02
N LEU A 288 7.63 -11.11 -19.12
CA LEU A 288 9.03 -11.49 -19.20
C LEU A 288 9.35 -12.26 -20.50
N GLU A 289 8.51 -13.19 -20.92
CA GLU A 289 8.66 -13.89 -22.22
C GLU A 289 8.66 -12.91 -23.39
N THR A 290 7.74 -11.95 -23.38
CA THR A 290 7.68 -10.90 -24.41
C THR A 290 8.99 -10.10 -24.45
N GLN A 291 9.54 -9.74 -23.29
CA GLN A 291 10.81 -9.02 -23.19
C GLN A 291 12.00 -9.86 -23.63
N LEU A 292 12.07 -11.14 -23.24
CA LEU A 292 13.13 -12.07 -23.64
C LEU A 292 13.14 -12.28 -25.15
N ASN A 293 11.96 -12.38 -25.77
CA ASN A 293 11.81 -12.49 -27.22
C ASN A 293 12.27 -11.21 -27.93
N ALA A 294 11.92 -10.03 -27.39
CA ALA A 294 12.30 -8.74 -27.97
C ALA A 294 13.81 -8.49 -27.97
N VAL A 295 14.56 -9.11 -27.04
CA VAL A 295 16.03 -9.03 -26.97
C VAL A 295 16.75 -10.24 -27.57
N GLU A 296 16.02 -11.13 -28.25
CA GLU A 296 16.54 -12.36 -28.85
C GLU A 296 17.38 -13.19 -27.85
N ALA A 297 16.87 -13.35 -26.63
CA ALA A 297 17.58 -14.06 -25.57
C ALA A 297 17.98 -15.50 -26.00
N PRO A 298 19.17 -15.99 -25.60
CA PRO A 298 19.61 -17.34 -25.97
C PRO A 298 18.63 -18.42 -25.50
N ALA A 299 18.42 -19.48 -26.28
CA ALA A 299 17.46 -20.56 -26.00
C ALA A 299 17.64 -21.26 -24.63
N ARG A 300 18.82 -21.14 -24.00
CA ARG A 300 19.07 -21.64 -22.64
C ARG A 300 18.37 -20.84 -21.54
N VAL A 301 17.97 -19.59 -21.83
CA VAL A 301 17.20 -18.72 -20.91
C VAL A 301 15.72 -18.97 -21.18
N THR A 302 15.05 -19.65 -20.25
CA THR A 302 13.67 -20.10 -20.43
C THR A 302 12.82 -19.88 -19.17
N THR A 303 11.56 -19.55 -19.39
CA THR A 303 10.49 -19.33 -18.40
C THR A 303 9.78 -20.62 -17.98
N VAL A 304 10.07 -21.77 -18.62
CA VAL A 304 9.43 -23.06 -18.32
C VAL A 304 9.45 -23.43 -16.83
N PRO A 305 10.57 -23.26 -16.08
CA PRO A 305 10.59 -23.53 -14.64
C PRO A 305 9.63 -22.64 -13.84
N LEU A 306 9.43 -21.38 -14.25
CA LEU A 306 8.50 -20.44 -13.63
C LEU A 306 7.06 -20.92 -13.83
N HIS A 307 6.64 -21.21 -15.07
CA HIS A 307 5.30 -21.75 -15.33
C HIS A 307 5.00 -23.03 -14.54
N LYS A 308 5.98 -23.95 -14.45
CA LYS A 308 5.83 -25.18 -13.67
C LYS A 308 5.64 -24.90 -12.17
N SER A 309 6.36 -23.91 -11.64
CA SER A 309 6.26 -23.53 -10.23
C SER A 309 4.94 -22.82 -9.92
N ILE A 310 4.48 -21.94 -10.80
CA ILE A 310 3.17 -21.28 -10.68
C ILE A 310 2.03 -22.31 -10.75
N ALA A 311 2.11 -23.30 -11.65
CA ALA A 311 1.12 -24.38 -11.72
C ALA A 311 1.05 -25.21 -10.41
N LYS A 312 2.19 -25.45 -9.75
CA LYS A 312 2.24 -26.10 -8.43
C LYS A 312 1.61 -25.23 -7.34
N LEU A 313 1.88 -23.92 -7.36
CA LEU A 313 1.25 -22.95 -6.44
C LEU A 313 -0.27 -22.99 -6.59
N ARG A 314 -0.79 -22.86 -7.81
CA ARG A 314 -2.23 -22.92 -8.11
C ARG A 314 -2.86 -24.22 -7.60
N LYS A 315 -2.23 -25.37 -7.87
CA LYS A 315 -2.71 -26.67 -7.39
C LYS A 315 -2.80 -26.71 -5.87
N SER A 316 -1.82 -26.13 -5.18
CA SER A 316 -1.77 -26.06 -3.72
C SER A 316 -2.84 -25.11 -3.15
N ALA A 317 -3.05 -23.96 -3.80
CA ALA A 317 -4.10 -23.01 -3.44
C ALA A 317 -5.50 -23.64 -3.53
N ILE A 318 -5.80 -24.34 -4.64
CA ILE A 318 -7.07 -25.06 -4.82
C ILE A 318 -7.29 -26.12 -3.73
N HIS A 319 -6.22 -26.78 -3.27
CA HIS A 319 -6.32 -27.76 -2.19
C HIS A 319 -6.72 -27.11 -0.85
N ILE A 320 -6.15 -25.95 -0.51
CA ILE A 320 -6.54 -25.18 0.69
C ILE A 320 -8.03 -24.81 0.63
N THR A 321 -8.51 -24.32 -0.52
CA THR A 321 -9.92 -23.98 -0.71
C THR A 321 -10.84 -25.19 -0.51
N LYS A 322 -10.44 -26.37 -0.96
CA LYS A 322 -11.22 -27.62 -0.76
C LYS A 322 -11.29 -28.03 0.72
N SER A 323 -10.21 -27.85 1.47
CA SER A 323 -10.15 -28.14 2.90
C SER A 323 -10.86 -27.10 3.78
N ALA A 324 -11.32 -25.98 3.20
CA ALA A 324 -11.91 -24.88 3.95
C ALA A 324 -13.18 -25.28 4.73
N LYS A 325 -14.00 -26.19 4.19
CA LYS A 325 -15.23 -26.66 4.85
C LYS A 325 -14.94 -27.40 6.17
N GLU A 326 -13.97 -28.31 6.16
CA GLU A 326 -13.58 -29.10 7.34
C GLU A 326 -12.92 -28.23 8.41
N ALA A 327 -12.12 -27.26 7.99
CA ALA A 327 -11.45 -26.32 8.88
C ALA A 327 -12.41 -25.42 9.68
N LYS A 328 -13.63 -25.17 9.19
CA LYS A 328 -14.63 -24.43 9.98
C LYS A 328 -14.96 -25.12 11.30
N VAL A 329 -14.90 -26.46 11.34
CA VAL A 329 -15.25 -27.26 12.51
C VAL A 329 -14.01 -27.66 13.31
N ASN A 330 -12.90 -27.99 12.65
CA ASN A 330 -11.67 -28.43 13.30
C ASN A 330 -10.70 -27.25 13.57
N LEU A 331 -10.61 -26.85 14.84
CA LEU A 331 -9.74 -25.75 15.31
C LEU A 331 -8.26 -25.93 14.91
N LYS A 332 -7.69 -27.13 15.09
CA LYS A 332 -6.29 -27.41 14.78
C LYS A 332 -6.03 -27.33 13.28
N LEU A 333 -6.94 -27.88 12.47
CA LEU A 333 -6.85 -27.79 11.01
C LEU A 333 -6.97 -26.33 10.55
N ARG A 334 -7.93 -25.57 11.09
CA ARG A 334 -8.08 -24.13 10.82
C ARG A 334 -6.80 -23.35 11.09
N ARG A 335 -6.22 -23.53 12.27
CA ARG A 335 -4.99 -22.82 12.61
C ARG A 335 -3.86 -23.16 11.65
N CYS A 336 -3.67 -24.45 11.35
CA CYS A 336 -2.67 -24.91 10.38
C CYS A 336 -2.90 -24.31 8.98
N LEU A 337 -4.14 -24.22 8.51
CA LEU A 337 -4.44 -23.60 7.22
C LEU A 337 -4.19 -22.09 7.23
N ASN A 338 -4.60 -21.37 8.28
CA ASN A 338 -4.31 -19.94 8.42
C ASN A 338 -2.81 -19.67 8.47
N ASP A 339 -2.05 -20.49 9.20
CA ASP A 339 -0.59 -20.37 9.24
C ASP A 339 0.03 -20.54 7.85
N ARG A 340 -0.45 -21.51 7.06
CA ARG A 340 0.01 -21.69 5.67
C ARG A 340 -0.35 -20.49 4.79
N LEU A 341 -1.52 -19.89 4.97
CA LEU A 341 -1.95 -18.70 4.23
C LEU A 341 -1.09 -17.48 4.57
N VAL A 342 -0.74 -17.28 5.84
CA VAL A 342 0.15 -16.19 6.29
C VAL A 342 1.59 -16.41 5.78
N MET A 343 2.12 -17.63 5.94
CA MET A 343 3.50 -17.94 5.55
C MET A 343 3.73 -17.96 4.03
N ALA A 344 2.67 -18.10 3.22
CA ALA A 344 2.82 -18.17 1.77
C ALA A 344 3.39 -16.89 1.16
N GLU A 345 3.05 -15.71 1.69
CA GLU A 345 3.66 -14.44 1.23
C GLU A 345 5.13 -14.34 1.67
N ARG A 346 5.44 -14.79 2.89
CA ARG A 346 6.83 -14.85 3.41
C ARG A 346 7.73 -15.69 2.51
N ALA A 347 7.18 -16.72 1.88
CA ALA A 347 7.93 -17.61 0.98
C ALA A 347 8.40 -16.92 -0.33
N PHE A 348 7.91 -15.73 -0.63
CA PHE A 348 8.41 -14.88 -1.71
C PHE A 348 9.56 -13.96 -1.27
N THR A 349 10.09 -14.13 -0.05
CA THR A 349 11.28 -13.40 0.40
C THR A 349 12.56 -14.20 0.23
N ASP A 350 13.63 -13.57 -0.26
CA ASP A 350 14.99 -14.09 -0.25
C ASP A 350 15.78 -13.48 0.91
N SER A 351 16.35 -14.33 1.75
CA SER A 351 17.22 -13.93 2.88
C SER A 351 18.42 -13.06 2.46
N GLN A 352 18.92 -13.19 1.24
CA GLN A 352 20.03 -12.41 0.70
C GLN A 352 19.57 -11.06 0.11
N GLY A 353 18.27 -10.92 -0.13
CA GLY A 353 17.68 -9.78 -0.80
C GLY A 353 18.06 -9.63 -2.27
N LEU A 354 17.56 -8.56 -2.89
CA LEU A 354 17.78 -8.27 -4.29
C LEU A 354 19.24 -7.84 -4.54
N PRO A 355 19.82 -8.17 -5.71
CA PRO A 355 21.14 -7.69 -6.09
C PRO A 355 21.23 -6.17 -6.00
N ARG A 356 22.27 -5.68 -5.30
CA ARG A 356 22.54 -4.26 -5.00
C ARG A 356 21.59 -3.59 -3.99
N ASN A 357 20.47 -4.20 -3.65
CA ASN A 357 19.50 -3.70 -2.68
C ASN A 357 19.08 -4.82 -1.69
N PRO A 358 20.02 -5.33 -0.86
CA PRO A 358 19.77 -6.52 -0.02
C PRO A 358 18.72 -6.31 1.07
N TRP A 359 18.34 -5.06 1.37
CA TRP A 359 17.25 -4.75 2.27
C TRP A 359 15.88 -5.11 1.66
N TYR A 360 15.72 -5.02 0.34
CA TYR A 360 14.54 -5.48 -0.37
C TYR A 360 14.67 -6.98 -0.58
N LYS A 361 13.79 -7.76 0.05
CA LYS A 361 13.82 -9.22 0.07
C LYS A 361 12.72 -9.86 -0.76
N HIS A 362 11.62 -9.16 -1.02
CA HIS A 362 10.49 -9.68 -1.80
C HIS A 362 10.85 -9.79 -3.30
N MET A 363 10.48 -10.92 -3.91
CA MET A 363 10.94 -11.38 -5.24
C MET A 363 9.90 -11.26 -6.36
#